data_AF-A0A9P6V189-F1
#
_entry.id   AF-A0A9P6V189-F1
#
_cell.length_a   1.000
_cell.length_b   1.000
_cell.length_c   1.000
_cell.angle_alpha   90.00
_cell.angle_beta   90.00
_cell.angle_gamma   90.00
#
_symmetry.space_group_name_H-M   'P 1'
#
loop_
_entity.id
_entity.type
_entity.pdbx_description
1 polymer ?
#
loop_
_entity_poly.entity_id
_entity_poly.type
_entity_poly.pdbx_seq_one_letter_code
_entity_poly.pdbx_strand_id
1 'polypeptide(L)'
;KEQADWVIPPCISNWKNAKGFTIPLDKRLAADGRGLQDVQINDNFAKLSEALNLASRHAQDEVRQRSLMQQKVAQKEKEAKEQNLRALAQRARDERAGIVSSTSGAGEQESSGRGRQEDSGSESGSDDDSDDDESKQRAARERDALRKERQQEREKDLRMSRMGSEQKAKVMARAEGRDISEKVALGLAKPTQSKDSMYDNRLFGQSSGLNSGFKEDDAYSVYDKPMFTHPGSSVYRPKRGGGEGGDDAGNEDDIAQSLESDRFGSAGISGKGFRGAEGGRNMQRDGPVTFEKETDIFGLDDFNKADSKKRTGLDISSTQEGKRRRE
;
A
#
# COMPACT_ATOMS: atom_id res chain seq x y z
N LYS A 1 79.42 24.03 -19.08
CA LYS A 1 78.04 24.55 -19.23
C LYS A 1 77.28 23.63 -20.17
N GLU A 2 77.70 23.52 -21.43
CA GLU A 2 77.13 22.59 -22.41
C GLU A 2 76.98 21.14 -21.89
N GLN A 3 78.02 20.56 -21.27
CA GLN A 3 77.92 19.20 -20.72
C GLN A 3 76.84 19.02 -19.63
N ALA A 4 76.52 20.06 -18.87
CA ALA A 4 75.47 20.02 -17.85
C ALA A 4 74.06 20.04 -18.47
N ASP A 5 73.91 20.78 -19.58
CA ASP A 5 72.64 20.92 -20.29
C ASP A 5 72.24 19.60 -21.00
N TRP A 6 73.22 18.72 -21.26
CA TRP A 6 73.02 17.40 -21.88
C TRP A 6 72.94 16.24 -20.88
N VAL A 7 72.89 16.51 -19.57
CA VAL A 7 72.68 15.45 -18.57
C VAL A 7 71.22 15.00 -18.64
N ILE A 8 71.02 13.76 -19.10
CA ILE A 8 69.70 13.14 -19.22
C ILE A 8 69.22 12.70 -17.82
N PRO A 9 68.06 13.16 -17.33
CA PRO A 9 67.50 12.71 -16.06
C PRO A 9 67.16 11.21 -16.05
N PRO A 10 67.25 10.53 -14.89
CA PRO A 10 66.88 9.13 -14.80
C PRO A 10 65.38 8.92 -15.06
N CYS A 11 65.03 7.89 -15.83
CA CYS A 11 63.66 7.54 -16.12
C CYS A 11 63.01 6.83 -14.91
N ILE A 12 62.10 7.53 -14.22
CA ILE A 12 61.29 6.96 -13.15
C ILE A 12 59.90 6.70 -13.71
N SER A 13 59.46 5.44 -13.72
CA SER A 13 58.15 5.07 -14.24
C SER A 13 57.13 4.85 -13.12
N ASN A 14 55.88 5.23 -13.37
CA ASN A 14 54.77 4.99 -12.44
C ASN A 14 54.25 3.54 -12.46
N TRP A 15 54.68 2.72 -13.44
CA TRP A 15 54.17 1.35 -13.64
C TRP A 15 55.18 0.23 -13.39
N LYS A 16 56.48 0.48 -13.56
CA LYS A 16 57.52 -0.56 -13.53
C LYS A 16 58.69 -0.19 -12.64
N ASN A 17 59.08 -1.12 -11.76
CA ASN A 17 60.27 -1.04 -10.92
C ASN A 17 60.99 -2.41 -10.90
N ALA A 18 61.63 -2.78 -12.00
CA ALA A 18 62.20 -4.11 -12.18
C ALA A 18 63.33 -4.46 -11.19
N LYS A 19 64.08 -3.46 -10.74
CA LYS A 19 65.19 -3.63 -9.78
C LYS A 19 64.79 -3.34 -8.33
N GLY A 20 63.52 -3.04 -8.07
CA GLY A 20 63.01 -2.81 -6.71
C GLY A 20 63.61 -1.58 -5.99
N PHE A 21 64.02 -0.54 -6.72
CA PHE A 21 64.60 0.66 -6.10
C PHE A 21 63.59 1.35 -5.17
N THR A 22 64.07 1.80 -4.01
CA THR A 22 63.33 2.63 -3.07
C THR A 22 63.39 4.09 -3.54
N ILE A 23 62.32 4.54 -4.20
CA ILE A 23 62.22 5.88 -4.79
C ILE A 23 61.28 6.72 -3.93
N PRO A 24 61.67 7.94 -3.52
CA PRO A 24 60.82 8.82 -2.71
C PRO A 24 59.61 9.33 -3.52
N LEU A 25 58.56 9.74 -2.80
CA LEU A 25 57.26 10.05 -3.39
C LEU A 25 57.29 11.29 -4.30
N ASP A 26 58.07 12.30 -3.96
CA ASP A 26 58.27 13.51 -4.76
C ASP A 26 58.76 13.18 -6.17
N LYS A 27 59.71 12.24 -6.31
CA LYS A 27 60.26 11.83 -7.61
C LYS A 27 59.32 10.96 -8.42
N ARG A 28 58.41 10.23 -7.77
CA ARG A 28 57.34 9.49 -8.46
C ARG A 28 56.23 10.43 -8.93
N LEU A 29 55.83 11.36 -8.06
CA LEU A 29 54.78 12.34 -8.33
C LEU A 29 55.21 13.36 -9.39
N ALA A 30 56.49 13.73 -9.44
CA ALA A 30 57.02 14.69 -10.41
C ALA A 30 56.82 14.27 -11.87
N ALA A 31 56.69 12.96 -12.15
CA ALA A 31 56.39 12.45 -13.48
C ALA A 31 54.89 12.52 -13.83
N ASP A 32 54.02 12.70 -12.83
CA ASP A 32 52.58 12.84 -13.00
C ASP A 32 52.26 14.31 -13.30
N GLY A 33 52.42 14.72 -14.56
CA GLY A 33 52.16 16.08 -15.05
C GLY A 33 50.73 16.62 -14.82
N ARG A 34 49.88 15.90 -14.09
CA ARG A 34 48.55 16.33 -13.63
C ARG A 34 48.60 17.59 -12.78
N GLY A 35 49.67 17.80 -12.01
CA GLY A 35 49.86 19.04 -11.23
C GLY A 35 50.26 20.26 -12.07
N LEU A 36 50.59 20.06 -13.35
CA LEU A 36 50.98 21.12 -14.29
C LEU A 36 49.79 21.62 -15.12
N GLN A 37 48.70 20.86 -15.19
CA GLN A 37 47.52 21.25 -15.95
C GLN A 37 46.59 22.10 -15.09
N ASP A 38 46.55 23.40 -15.36
CA ASP A 38 45.55 24.30 -14.78
C ASP A 38 44.19 24.02 -15.44
N VAL A 39 43.22 23.53 -14.66
CA VAL A 39 41.89 23.19 -15.16
C VAL A 39 41.06 24.47 -15.26
N GLN A 40 41.08 25.09 -16.44
CA GLN A 40 40.27 26.26 -16.73
C GLN A 40 38.85 25.85 -17.15
N ILE A 41 37.84 26.47 -16.54
CA ILE A 41 36.42 26.23 -16.84
C ILE A 41 35.91 27.30 -17.82
N ASN A 42 35.08 26.90 -18.78
CA ASN A 42 34.47 27.79 -19.77
C ASN A 42 33.28 28.57 -19.18
N ASP A 43 33.19 29.88 -19.44
CA ASP A 43 32.08 30.76 -19.02
C ASP A 43 30.71 30.35 -19.57
N ASN A 44 30.66 29.57 -20.64
CA ASN A 44 29.40 29.03 -21.17
C ASN A 44 28.66 28.16 -20.14
N PHE A 45 29.37 27.52 -19.21
CA PHE A 45 28.75 26.78 -18.12
C PHE A 45 27.98 27.71 -17.17
N ALA A 46 28.51 28.91 -16.89
CA ALA A 46 27.82 29.91 -16.09
C ALA A 46 26.56 30.40 -16.81
N LYS A 47 26.68 30.80 -18.07
CA LYS A 47 25.55 31.27 -18.90
C LYS A 47 24.44 30.22 -19.01
N LEU A 48 24.80 28.95 -19.20
CA LEU A 48 23.83 27.86 -19.27
C LEU A 48 23.10 27.67 -17.94
N SER A 49 23.83 27.65 -16.82
CA SER A 49 23.23 27.47 -15.50
C SER A 49 22.29 28.63 -15.14
N GLU A 50 22.64 29.87 -15.50
CA GLU A 50 21.78 31.03 -15.32
C GLU A 50 20.52 30.94 -16.19
N ALA A 51 20.66 30.60 -17.47
CA ALA A 51 19.54 30.43 -18.38
C ALA A 51 18.55 29.37 -17.89
N LEU A 52 19.04 28.22 -17.39
CA LEU A 52 18.20 27.17 -16.83
C LEU A 52 17.48 27.64 -15.55
N ASN A 53 18.16 28.39 -14.67
CA ASN A 53 17.53 28.93 -13.46
C ASN A 53 16.43 29.95 -13.79
N LEU A 54 16.66 30.82 -14.77
CA LEU A 54 15.64 31.77 -15.25
C LEU A 54 14.46 31.06 -15.90
N ALA A 55 14.72 30.09 -16.78
CA ALA A 55 13.68 29.29 -17.40
C ALA A 55 12.84 28.52 -16.36
N SER A 56 13.49 27.95 -15.35
CA SER A 56 12.81 27.24 -14.27
C SER A 56 11.87 28.15 -13.47
N ARG A 57 12.35 29.35 -13.09
CA ARG A 57 11.52 30.34 -12.37
C ARG A 57 10.32 30.78 -13.22
N HIS A 58 10.54 31.10 -14.50
CA HIS A 58 9.47 31.49 -15.41
C HIS A 58 8.42 30.39 -15.56
N ALA A 59 8.84 29.13 -15.74
CA ALA A 59 7.92 28.00 -15.85
C ALA A 59 7.08 27.81 -14.57
N GLN A 60 7.68 27.97 -13.38
CA GLN A 60 6.94 27.89 -12.11
C GLN A 60 5.94 29.03 -11.96
N ASP A 61 6.32 30.26 -12.32
CA ASP A 61 5.44 31.42 -12.25
C ASP A 61 4.25 31.27 -13.21
N GLU A 62 4.49 30.81 -14.44
CA GLU A 62 3.41 30.50 -15.37
C GLU A 62 2.44 29.45 -14.83
N VAL A 63 2.96 28.33 -14.31
CA VAL A 63 2.13 27.26 -13.73
C VAL A 63 1.32 27.78 -12.55
N ARG A 64 1.93 28.61 -11.69
CA ARG A 64 1.25 29.24 -10.56
C ARG A 64 0.14 30.18 -11.02
N GLN A 65 0.40 31.02 -12.02
CA GLN A 65 -0.60 31.93 -12.59
C GLN A 65 -1.76 31.17 -13.23
N ARG A 66 -1.49 30.12 -13.99
CA ARG A 66 -2.51 29.24 -14.60
C ARG A 66 -3.36 28.56 -13.52
N SER A 67 -2.73 28.02 -12.47
CA SER A 67 -3.43 27.40 -11.34
C SER A 67 -4.33 28.39 -10.60
N LEU A 68 -3.84 29.60 -10.31
CA LEU A 68 -4.65 30.66 -9.69
C LEU A 68 -5.82 31.10 -10.57
N MET A 69 -5.61 31.21 -11.89
CA MET A 69 -6.67 31.54 -12.83
C MET A 69 -7.73 30.43 -12.87
N GLN A 70 -7.32 29.17 -12.95
CA GLN A 70 -8.21 28.02 -12.94
C GLN A 70 -9.03 27.95 -11.65
N GLN A 71 -8.41 28.20 -10.49
CA GLN A 71 -9.12 28.26 -9.21
C GLN A 71 -10.17 29.38 -9.19
N LYS A 72 -9.83 30.58 -9.71
CA LYS A 72 -10.78 31.70 -9.81
C LYS A 72 -11.95 31.39 -10.75
N VAL A 73 -11.70 30.75 -11.89
CA VAL A 73 -12.75 30.32 -12.82
C VAL A 73 -13.65 29.28 -12.16
N ALA A 74 -13.07 28.27 -11.51
CA ALA A 74 -13.82 27.24 -10.80
C ALA A 74 -14.67 27.82 -9.66
N GLN A 75 -14.16 28.83 -8.94
CA GLN A 75 -14.94 29.54 -7.91
C GLN A 75 -16.12 30.30 -8.52
N LYS A 76 -15.88 31.09 -9.58
CA LYS A 76 -16.96 31.81 -10.28
C LYS A 76 -18.03 30.87 -10.84
N GLU A 77 -17.64 29.72 -11.39
CA GLU A 77 -18.58 28.70 -11.85
C GLU A 77 -19.41 28.11 -10.71
N LYS A 78 -18.80 27.88 -9.54
CA LYS A 78 -19.53 27.42 -8.35
C LYS A 78 -20.52 28.46 -7.86
N GLU A 79 -20.12 29.72 -7.77
CA GLU A 79 -21.00 30.83 -7.39
C GLU A 79 -22.16 31.00 -8.38
N ALA A 80 -21.90 30.91 -9.69
CA ALA A 80 -22.94 30.96 -10.72
C ALA A 80 -23.92 29.77 -10.62
N LYS A 81 -23.40 28.56 -10.35
CA LYS A 81 -24.23 27.36 -10.10
C LYS A 81 -25.10 27.54 -8.86
N GLU A 82 -24.56 28.08 -7.77
CA GLU A 82 -25.32 28.36 -6.55
C GLU A 82 -26.41 29.40 -6.79
N GLN A 83 -26.10 30.49 -7.49
CA GLN A 83 -27.10 31.51 -7.86
C GLN A 83 -28.21 30.94 -8.74
N ASN A 84 -27.87 30.11 -9.73
CA ASN A 84 -28.86 29.44 -10.58
C ASN A 84 -29.78 28.54 -9.75
N LEU A 85 -29.20 27.71 -8.87
CA LEU A 85 -29.98 26.86 -7.96
C LEU A 85 -30.86 27.68 -7.00
N ARG A 86 -30.35 28.83 -6.53
CA ARG A 86 -31.11 29.75 -5.68
C ARG A 86 -32.29 30.38 -6.41
N ALA A 87 -32.09 30.84 -7.64
CA ALA A 87 -33.16 31.39 -8.48
C ALA A 87 -34.21 30.33 -8.82
N LEU A 88 -33.80 29.11 -9.16
CA LEU A 88 -34.69 27.99 -9.40
C LEU A 88 -35.53 27.65 -8.15
N ALA A 89 -34.89 27.62 -6.98
CA ALA A 89 -35.58 27.38 -5.71
C ALA A 89 -36.56 28.50 -5.35
N GLN A 90 -36.20 29.77 -5.63
CA GLN A 90 -37.11 30.90 -5.43
C GLN A 90 -38.31 30.80 -6.37
N ARG A 91 -38.10 30.56 -7.66
CA ARG A 91 -39.18 30.36 -8.63
C ARG A 91 -40.10 29.21 -8.24
N ALA A 92 -39.55 28.08 -7.80
CA ALA A 92 -40.35 26.95 -7.30
C ALA A 92 -41.17 27.31 -6.05
N ARG A 93 -40.65 28.17 -5.17
CA ARG A 93 -41.41 28.71 -4.03
C ARG A 93 -42.52 29.65 -4.48
N ASP A 94 -42.27 30.51 -5.46
CA ASP A 94 -43.26 31.46 -5.97
C ASP A 94 -44.39 30.74 -6.72
N GLU A 95 -44.08 29.72 -7.53
CA GLU A 95 -45.08 28.85 -8.19
C GLU A 95 -45.93 28.10 -7.15
N ARG A 96 -45.31 27.60 -6.07
CA ARG A 96 -46.05 27.00 -4.95
C ARG A 96 -46.86 28.03 -4.17
N ALA A 97 -46.36 29.25 -4.00
CA ALA A 97 -47.05 30.36 -3.34
C ALA A 97 -48.29 30.82 -4.16
N GLY A 98 -48.18 30.85 -5.49
CA GLY A 98 -49.29 31.15 -6.39
C GLY A 98 -50.44 30.13 -6.32
N ILE A 99 -50.13 28.86 -6.08
CA ILE A 99 -51.12 27.79 -5.88
C ILE A 99 -51.78 27.84 -4.48
N VAL A 100 -51.06 28.27 -3.44
CA VAL A 100 -51.68 28.47 -2.12
C VAL A 100 -52.48 29.76 -2.04
N SER A 101 -52.16 30.79 -2.84
CA SER A 101 -52.98 32.02 -2.91
C SER A 101 -54.35 31.80 -3.58
N SER A 102 -54.49 30.82 -4.48
CA SER A 102 -55.79 30.47 -5.09
C SER A 102 -56.61 29.50 -4.25
N THR A 103 -56.05 28.93 -3.18
CA THR A 103 -56.74 27.97 -2.27
C THR A 103 -56.88 28.49 -0.83
N SER A 104 -56.41 29.70 -0.54
CA SER A 104 -56.55 30.36 0.77
C SER A 104 -57.08 31.79 0.67
N GLY A 105 -58.06 32.00 -0.22
CA GLY A 105 -58.71 33.30 -0.49
C GLY A 105 -60.23 33.32 -0.28
N ALA A 106 -60.76 32.53 0.65
CA ALA A 106 -62.15 32.61 1.11
C ALA A 106 -62.21 32.23 2.60
N GLY A 107 -62.01 33.20 3.48
CA GLY A 107 -62.01 33.01 4.93
C GLY A 107 -61.56 34.29 5.62
N GLU A 108 -62.49 35.21 5.79
CA GLU A 108 -62.37 36.43 6.59
C GLU A 108 -61.82 36.12 7.99
N GLN A 109 -60.92 36.96 8.51
CA GLN A 109 -61.20 37.74 9.72
C GLN A 109 -60.14 38.80 10.00
N GLU A 110 -60.66 39.96 10.36
CA GLU A 110 -60.02 41.24 10.60
C GLU A 110 -59.21 41.27 11.90
N SER A 111 -58.20 42.15 11.93
CA SER A 111 -57.64 42.66 13.18
C SER A 111 -57.93 44.16 13.27
N SER A 112 -59.05 44.50 13.91
CA SER A 112 -59.24 45.83 14.48
C SER A 112 -59.60 45.69 15.95
N GLY A 113 -58.62 45.99 16.81
CA GLY A 113 -58.85 46.14 18.23
C GLY A 113 -59.40 47.53 18.51
N ARG A 114 -60.60 47.60 19.09
CA ARG A 114 -61.08 48.66 20.00
C ARG A 114 -62.38 48.19 20.62
N GLY A 115 -62.32 47.92 21.92
CA GLY A 115 -63.42 47.36 22.68
C GLY A 115 -64.58 48.33 22.90
N ARG A 116 -65.69 47.76 23.36
CA ARG A 116 -66.51 48.21 24.51
C ARG A 116 -67.86 47.48 24.44
N GLN A 117 -68.32 47.15 25.64
CA GLN A 117 -69.72 47.03 26.06
C GLN A 117 -70.34 45.63 26.17
N GLU A 118 -70.76 45.39 27.41
CA GLU A 118 -71.63 44.37 27.97
C GLU A 118 -72.97 44.31 27.23
N ASP A 119 -73.58 43.12 27.14
CA ASP A 119 -74.85 42.80 27.83
C ASP A 119 -75.55 41.56 27.20
N SER A 120 -76.15 40.80 28.12
CA SER A 120 -77.28 39.84 28.05
C SER A 120 -77.54 38.93 26.84
N GLY A 121 -77.87 37.66 27.17
CA GLY A 121 -78.93 36.94 26.45
C GLY A 121 -78.77 35.44 26.33
N SER A 122 -79.53 34.70 27.17
CA SER A 122 -80.20 33.43 26.88
C SER A 122 -79.34 32.17 26.59
N GLU A 123 -79.08 31.27 27.54
CA GLU A 123 -79.86 30.07 27.94
C GLU A 123 -80.44 29.16 26.83
N SER A 124 -80.33 27.85 27.11
CA SER A 124 -80.89 26.65 26.43
C SER A 124 -80.01 26.08 25.30
N GLY A 125 -79.54 24.83 25.31
CA GLY A 125 -79.78 23.67 26.17
C GLY A 125 -79.64 22.41 25.30
N SER A 126 -78.79 21.46 25.70
CA SER A 126 -78.96 20.01 25.51
C SER A 126 -77.65 19.29 25.86
N ASP A 127 -77.65 18.63 27.01
CA ASP A 127 -76.84 17.43 27.24
C ASP A 127 -77.14 16.39 26.14
N ASP A 128 -76.08 15.77 25.59
CA ASP A 128 -75.98 14.36 25.16
C ASP A 128 -74.94 14.20 24.01
N ASP A 129 -73.69 13.91 24.37
CA ASP A 129 -72.77 13.03 23.60
C ASP A 129 -71.41 12.93 24.35
N SER A 130 -71.47 12.26 25.50
CA SER A 130 -70.31 11.96 26.35
C SER A 130 -69.52 10.79 25.77
N ASP A 131 -68.66 11.05 24.78
CA ASP A 131 -67.44 10.27 24.45
C ASP A 131 -66.68 10.85 23.23
N ASP A 132 -67.31 11.70 22.40
CA ASP A 132 -66.69 12.29 21.19
C ASP A 132 -65.95 13.62 21.44
N ASP A 133 -66.26 14.32 22.55
CA ASP A 133 -65.67 15.62 22.89
C ASP A 133 -64.23 15.51 23.44
N GLU A 134 -63.91 14.42 24.16
CA GLU A 134 -62.55 14.19 24.66
C GLU A 134 -61.56 13.95 23.51
N SER A 135 -61.98 13.25 22.46
CA SER A 135 -61.15 12.96 21.29
C SER A 135 -60.83 14.24 20.50
N LYS A 136 -61.83 15.12 20.33
CA LYS A 136 -61.70 16.42 19.67
C LYS A 136 -60.87 17.40 20.50
N GLN A 137 -61.07 17.45 21.82
CA GLN A 137 -60.24 18.26 22.72
C GLN A 137 -58.79 17.77 22.75
N ARG A 138 -58.56 16.46 22.72
CA ARG A 138 -57.20 15.89 22.66
C ARG A 138 -56.52 16.21 21.33
N ALA A 139 -57.22 16.09 20.20
CA ALA A 139 -56.70 16.46 18.88
C ALA A 139 -56.44 17.98 18.77
N ALA A 140 -57.25 18.83 19.41
CA ALA A 140 -57.02 20.27 19.49
C ALA A 140 -55.76 20.58 20.33
N ARG A 141 -55.61 19.93 21.49
CA ARG A 141 -54.42 20.06 22.35
C ARG A 141 -53.15 19.57 21.68
N GLU A 142 -53.22 18.47 20.91
CA GLU A 142 -52.07 17.97 20.13
C GLU A 142 -51.67 18.93 19.01
N ARG A 143 -52.65 19.54 18.33
CA ARG A 143 -52.40 20.56 17.30
C ARG A 143 -51.75 21.81 17.89
N ASP A 144 -52.21 22.25 19.06
CA ASP A 144 -51.64 23.40 19.76
C ASP A 144 -50.27 23.07 20.37
N ALA A 145 -50.06 21.84 20.83
CA ALA A 145 -48.74 21.35 21.23
C ALA A 145 -47.77 21.36 20.04
N LEU A 146 -48.18 20.90 18.86
CA LEU A 146 -47.38 20.95 17.62
C LEU A 146 -47.04 22.39 17.18
N ARG A 147 -48.00 23.31 17.32
CA ARG A 147 -47.75 24.74 17.04
C ARG A 147 -46.74 25.32 18.01
N LYS A 148 -46.88 25.00 19.30
CA LYS A 148 -45.99 25.48 20.37
C LYS A 148 -44.60 24.85 20.26
N GLU A 149 -44.50 23.56 19.95
CA GLU A 149 -43.25 22.85 19.70
C GLU A 149 -42.51 23.47 18.52
N ARG A 150 -43.19 23.71 17.39
CA ARG A 150 -42.61 24.39 16.22
C ARG A 150 -42.18 25.82 16.51
N GLN A 151 -42.87 26.52 17.41
CA GLN A 151 -42.43 27.85 17.87
C GLN A 151 -41.17 27.75 18.73
N GLN A 152 -41.13 26.79 19.67
CA GLN A 152 -39.97 26.55 20.53
C GLN A 152 -38.75 26.06 19.74
N GLU A 153 -38.93 25.25 18.70
CA GLU A 153 -37.85 24.85 17.80
C GLU A 153 -37.29 26.04 17.04
N ARG A 154 -38.14 26.89 16.45
CA ARG A 154 -37.69 28.11 15.79
C ARG A 154 -36.99 29.08 16.75
N GLU A 155 -37.48 29.18 17.98
CA GLU A 155 -36.84 29.99 19.02
C GLU A 155 -35.48 29.42 19.45
N LYS A 156 -35.39 28.10 19.63
CA LYS A 156 -34.12 27.40 19.90
C LYS A 156 -33.14 27.56 18.75
N ASP A 157 -33.59 27.44 17.49
CA ASP A 157 -32.77 27.62 16.31
C ASP A 157 -32.30 29.07 16.15
N LEU A 158 -33.17 30.04 16.40
CA LEU A 158 -32.79 31.45 16.45
C LEU A 158 -31.77 31.71 17.56
N ARG A 159 -31.93 31.08 18.73
CA ARG A 159 -30.98 31.18 19.85
C ARG A 159 -29.64 30.51 19.51
N MET A 160 -29.66 29.35 18.88
CA MET A 160 -28.46 28.59 18.44
C MET A 160 -27.75 29.24 17.26
N SER A 161 -28.49 29.92 16.38
CA SER A 161 -27.95 30.70 15.25
C SER A 161 -27.38 32.04 15.73
N ARG A 162 -27.95 32.60 16.80
CA ARG A 162 -27.47 33.83 17.47
C ARG A 162 -26.31 33.57 18.45
N MET A 163 -26.07 32.30 18.83
CA MET A 163 -24.84 31.90 19.52
C MET A 163 -23.66 31.98 18.54
N GLY A 164 -22.53 32.53 19.01
CA GLY A 164 -21.29 32.58 18.21
C GLY A 164 -20.78 31.19 17.83
N SER A 165 -19.95 31.11 16.78
CA SER A 165 -19.37 29.85 16.26
C SER A 165 -18.70 29.01 17.35
N GLU A 166 -18.04 29.65 18.33
CA GLU A 166 -17.37 29.00 19.45
C GLU A 166 -18.36 28.33 20.43
N GLN A 167 -19.50 28.95 20.72
CA GLN A 167 -20.53 28.36 21.59
C GLN A 167 -21.27 27.23 20.88
N LYS A 168 -21.53 27.39 19.57
CA LYS A 168 -22.12 26.34 18.75
C LYS A 168 -21.20 25.12 18.64
N ALA A 169 -19.89 25.35 18.48
CA ALA A 169 -18.87 24.30 18.53
C ALA A 169 -18.82 23.62 19.91
N LYS A 170 -18.93 24.37 21.01
CA LYS A 170 -18.95 23.81 22.37
C LYS A 170 -20.17 22.91 22.65
N VAL A 171 -21.35 23.27 22.12
CA VAL A 171 -22.55 22.43 22.23
C VAL A 171 -22.43 21.16 21.36
N MET A 172 -21.87 21.28 20.15
CA MET A 172 -21.57 20.13 19.28
C MET A 172 -20.50 19.22 19.89
N ALA A 173 -19.43 19.78 20.45
CA ALA A 173 -18.37 19.03 21.13
C ALA A 173 -18.89 18.28 22.38
N ARG A 174 -19.86 18.86 23.10
CA ARG A 174 -20.55 18.17 24.20
C ARG A 174 -21.42 17.00 23.73
N ALA A 175 -21.91 17.02 22.49
CA ALA A 175 -22.59 15.89 21.86
C ALA A 175 -21.60 14.88 21.25
N GLU A 176 -20.41 15.32 20.81
CA GLU A 176 -19.32 14.47 20.36
C GLU A 176 -18.74 13.61 21.49
N GLY A 177 -18.78 14.08 22.73
CA GLY A 177 -18.39 13.30 23.92
C GLY A 177 -19.39 12.24 24.38
N ARG A 178 -20.53 12.05 23.68
CA ARG A 178 -21.47 10.95 23.99
C ARG A 178 -20.96 9.63 23.44
N ASP A 179 -21.07 8.58 24.25
CA ASP A 179 -20.67 7.24 23.88
C ASP A 179 -21.45 6.77 22.64
N ILE A 180 -20.79 5.93 21.85
CA ILE A 180 -21.27 5.47 20.55
C ILE A 180 -22.64 4.77 20.69
N SER A 181 -22.88 4.10 21.81
CA SER A 181 -24.16 3.47 22.14
C SER A 181 -25.31 4.47 22.35
N GLU A 182 -25.06 5.61 23.00
CA GLU A 182 -26.07 6.67 23.19
C GLU A 182 -26.38 7.40 21.88
N LYS A 183 -25.37 7.58 21.01
CA LYS A 183 -25.56 8.14 19.67
C LYS A 183 -26.37 7.22 18.75
N VAL A 184 -26.24 5.91 18.91
CA VAL A 184 -27.05 4.90 18.22
C VAL A 184 -28.47 4.89 18.76
N ALA A 185 -28.65 4.95 20.08
CA ALA A 185 -29.98 5.01 20.71
C ALA A 185 -30.76 6.29 20.36
N LEU A 186 -30.06 7.42 20.16
CA LEU A 186 -30.66 8.68 19.70
C LEU A 186 -30.87 8.77 18.18
N GLY A 187 -30.54 7.74 17.39
CA GLY A 187 -30.75 7.72 15.94
C GLY A 187 -29.93 8.74 15.14
N LEU A 188 -28.95 9.40 15.77
CA LEU A 188 -28.10 10.42 15.14
C LEU A 188 -27.04 9.78 14.23
N ALA A 189 -26.63 8.55 14.54
CA ALA A 189 -25.71 7.77 13.72
C ALA A 189 -26.51 7.01 12.64
N LYS A 190 -26.72 7.64 11.49
CA LYS A 190 -27.15 6.90 10.29
C LYS A 190 -26.01 5.95 9.90
N PRO A 191 -26.23 4.62 9.87
CA PRO A 191 -25.20 3.71 9.39
C PRO A 191 -24.88 4.09 7.95
N THR A 192 -23.62 4.47 7.69
CA THR A 192 -23.13 4.63 6.32
C THR A 192 -23.28 3.27 5.67
N GLN A 193 -24.13 3.14 4.64
CA GLN A 193 -24.18 1.93 3.83
C GLN A 193 -22.87 1.83 3.05
N SER A 194 -21.84 1.29 3.70
CA SER A 194 -20.56 1.04 3.08
C SER A 194 -20.73 -0.08 2.07
N LYS A 195 -20.62 0.25 0.78
CA LYS A 195 -20.56 -0.76 -0.30
C LYS A 195 -19.36 -1.70 -0.12
N ASP A 196 -18.40 -1.33 0.72
CA ASP A 196 -17.24 -2.12 1.12
C ASP A 196 -17.60 -3.41 1.87
N SER A 197 -18.78 -3.51 2.49
CA SER A 197 -19.25 -4.77 3.09
C SER A 197 -19.74 -5.79 2.06
N MET A 198 -19.84 -5.42 0.78
CA MET A 198 -20.29 -6.34 -0.28
C MET A 198 -19.16 -7.21 -0.84
N TYR A 199 -17.90 -6.90 -0.53
CA TYR A 199 -16.74 -7.60 -1.08
C TYR A 199 -15.79 -8.06 0.03
N ASP A 200 -15.18 -9.25 -0.15
CA ASP A 200 -14.16 -9.74 0.77
C ASP A 200 -12.87 -8.94 0.60
N ASN A 201 -12.33 -8.40 1.70
CA ASN A 201 -11.07 -7.67 1.74
C ASN A 201 -9.89 -8.45 1.13
N ARG A 202 -9.91 -9.77 1.17
CA ARG A 202 -8.88 -10.62 0.56
C ARG A 202 -8.82 -10.47 -0.96
N LEU A 203 -9.91 -10.08 -1.62
CA LEU A 203 -9.96 -9.88 -3.06
C LEU A 203 -9.21 -8.62 -3.50
N PHE A 204 -9.21 -7.56 -2.68
CA PHE A 204 -8.53 -6.30 -3.00
C PHE A 204 -7.01 -6.37 -2.78
N GLY A 205 -6.52 -7.37 -2.05
CA GLY A 205 -5.10 -7.63 -1.84
C GLY A 205 -4.46 -8.59 -2.85
N GLN A 206 -5.23 -9.13 -3.79
CA GLN A 206 -4.71 -10.04 -4.81
C GLN A 206 -4.08 -9.23 -5.95
N SER A 207 -2.75 -9.29 -6.09
CA SER A 207 -2.03 -8.71 -7.24
C SER A 207 -2.23 -9.48 -8.56
N SER A 208 -3.21 -10.40 -8.62
CA SER A 208 -3.55 -11.17 -9.81
C SER A 208 -4.10 -10.25 -10.88
N GLY A 209 -3.33 -10.06 -11.96
CA GLY A 209 -3.76 -9.30 -13.14
C GLY A 209 -2.69 -8.37 -13.69
N LEU A 210 -1.84 -7.79 -12.85
CA LEU A 210 -0.79 -6.88 -13.32
C LEU A 210 0.42 -7.61 -13.93
N ASN A 211 0.67 -8.86 -13.53
CA ASN A 211 1.85 -9.62 -13.97
C ASN A 211 1.64 -10.47 -15.24
N SER A 212 0.39 -10.62 -15.71
CA SER A 212 0.05 -11.56 -16.79
C SER A 212 0.04 -10.91 -18.18
N GLY A 213 -0.14 -9.58 -18.29
CA GLY A 213 -0.43 -8.92 -19.57
C GLY A 213 0.59 -7.89 -20.09
N PHE A 214 1.68 -7.59 -19.37
CA PHE A 214 2.60 -6.51 -19.73
C PHE A 214 4.04 -6.99 -19.86
N LYS A 215 4.29 -7.96 -20.74
CA LYS A 215 5.63 -8.49 -21.01
C LYS A 215 5.93 -8.42 -22.50
N GLU A 216 7.18 -8.12 -22.81
CA GLU A 216 7.74 -8.07 -24.15
C GLU A 216 7.65 -9.45 -24.83
N ASP A 217 7.37 -9.49 -26.13
CA ASP A 217 7.18 -10.73 -26.90
C ASP A 217 8.41 -11.66 -26.83
N ASP A 218 9.60 -11.11 -26.59
CA ASP A 218 10.85 -11.85 -26.45
C ASP A 218 11.02 -12.55 -25.08
N ALA A 219 10.18 -12.23 -24.08
CA ALA A 219 10.36 -12.66 -22.69
C ALA A 219 9.82 -14.08 -22.37
N TYR A 220 9.43 -14.88 -23.38
CA TYR A 220 9.01 -16.29 -23.28
C TYR A 220 8.15 -16.63 -22.03
N SER A 221 7.21 -15.75 -21.67
CA SER A 221 6.39 -15.86 -20.46
C SER A 221 5.01 -16.45 -20.77
N VAL A 222 4.97 -17.64 -21.38
CA VAL A 222 3.72 -18.34 -21.79
C VAL A 222 2.85 -18.76 -20.60
N TYR A 223 3.44 -18.93 -19.42
CA TYR A 223 2.74 -19.38 -18.22
C TYR A 223 2.71 -18.29 -17.13
N ASP A 224 1.57 -18.15 -16.46
CA ASP A 224 1.37 -17.18 -15.37
C ASP A 224 2.12 -17.56 -14.08
N LYS A 225 2.43 -18.85 -13.89
CA LYS A 225 3.07 -19.38 -12.69
C LYS A 225 4.37 -20.10 -13.06
N PRO A 226 5.45 -19.91 -12.29
CA PRO A 226 6.67 -20.69 -12.49
C PRO A 226 6.40 -22.17 -12.18
N MET A 227 7.05 -23.06 -12.92
CA MET A 227 6.92 -24.52 -12.73
C MET A 227 7.44 -24.98 -11.35
N PHE A 228 8.42 -24.25 -10.80
CA PHE A 228 8.98 -24.50 -9.48
C PHE A 228 8.87 -23.24 -8.62
N THR A 229 8.51 -23.43 -7.36
CA THR A 229 8.66 -22.39 -6.34
C THR A 229 10.16 -22.27 -6.03
N HIS A 230 10.83 -21.25 -6.59
CA HIS A 230 12.23 -21.00 -6.27
C HIS A 230 12.42 -20.82 -4.75
N PRO A 231 13.43 -21.43 -4.12
CA PRO A 231 13.71 -21.35 -2.67
C PRO A 231 14.29 -19.98 -2.24
N GLY A 232 14.05 -18.91 -3.01
CA GLY A 232 14.55 -17.56 -2.70
C GLY A 232 14.00 -16.98 -1.40
N SER A 233 12.89 -17.54 -0.90
CA SER A 233 12.41 -17.36 0.47
C SER A 233 12.59 -18.68 1.23
N SER A 234 13.71 -18.80 1.96
CA SER A 234 14.05 -19.84 2.95
C SER A 234 13.14 -21.07 3.01
N VAL A 235 13.64 -22.24 2.60
CA VAL A 235 12.92 -23.53 2.66
C VAL A 235 12.56 -23.92 4.10
N TYR A 236 13.39 -23.56 5.07
CA TYR A 236 13.13 -23.78 6.48
C TYR A 236 13.70 -22.62 7.29
N ARG A 237 12.87 -22.03 8.14
CA ARG A 237 13.32 -21.06 9.14
C ARG A 237 12.89 -21.58 10.51
N PRO A 238 13.83 -22.01 11.37
CA PRO A 238 13.47 -22.53 12.69
C PRO A 238 12.73 -21.44 13.47
N LYS A 239 11.51 -21.75 13.89
CA LYS A 239 10.68 -20.86 14.69
C LYS A 239 10.96 -21.16 16.16
N ARG A 240 11.41 -20.17 16.93
CA ARG A 240 11.49 -20.22 18.40
C ARG A 240 10.12 -20.68 18.92
N GLY A 241 10.07 -21.87 19.51
CA GLY A 241 8.89 -22.32 20.25
C GLY A 241 8.63 -21.34 21.37
N GLY A 242 7.37 -20.95 21.57
CA GLY A 242 6.93 -20.00 22.60
C GLY A 242 7.12 -20.53 24.02
N GLY A 243 8.37 -20.69 24.43
CA GLY A 243 8.80 -20.89 25.80
C GLY A 243 9.23 -19.55 26.37
N GLU A 244 8.54 -19.14 27.41
CA GLU A 244 8.79 -17.97 28.24
C GLU A 244 10.21 -18.01 28.82
N GLY A 245 10.98 -16.93 28.62
CA GLY A 245 12.25 -16.72 29.31
C GLY A 245 13.43 -16.39 28.40
N GLY A 246 14.08 -15.26 28.69
CA GLY A 246 15.50 -15.04 28.42
C GLY A 246 15.84 -14.41 27.09
N ASP A 247 15.98 -13.08 27.08
CA ASP A 247 16.67 -12.33 26.06
C ASP A 247 18.20 -12.50 26.23
N ASP A 248 18.79 -13.50 25.58
CA ASP A 248 20.22 -13.50 25.21
C ASP A 248 20.45 -14.53 24.10
N ALA A 249 20.59 -14.06 22.86
CA ALA A 249 20.77 -14.90 21.70
C ALA A 249 22.23 -14.83 21.24
N GLY A 250 23.01 -15.88 21.52
CA GLY A 250 24.37 -15.97 20.99
C GLY A 250 25.20 -17.21 21.32
N ASN A 251 24.80 -18.08 22.25
CA ASN A 251 25.63 -19.23 22.59
C ASN A 251 25.41 -20.43 21.66
N GLU A 252 26.50 -20.86 21.03
CA GLU A 252 26.63 -22.08 20.23
C GLU A 252 26.28 -23.35 21.04
N ASP A 253 26.38 -23.25 22.37
CA ASP A 253 26.06 -24.31 23.33
C ASP A 253 24.56 -24.66 23.37
N ASP A 254 23.66 -23.70 23.17
CA ASP A 254 22.20 -23.95 23.15
C ASP A 254 21.77 -24.70 21.88
N ILE A 255 22.47 -24.44 20.77
CA ILE A 255 22.26 -25.14 19.49
C ILE A 255 22.76 -26.58 19.62
N ALA A 256 23.95 -26.78 20.21
CA ALA A 256 24.51 -28.10 20.46
C ALA A 256 23.61 -28.93 21.40
N GLN A 257 23.11 -28.36 22.49
CA GLN A 257 22.19 -29.05 23.39
C GLN A 257 20.85 -29.41 22.73
N SER A 258 20.33 -28.56 21.83
CA SER A 258 19.09 -28.85 21.08
C SER A 258 19.26 -29.97 20.04
N LEU A 259 20.47 -30.12 19.48
CA LEU A 259 20.86 -31.21 18.57
C LEU A 259 21.13 -32.52 19.32
N GLU A 260 21.63 -32.44 20.55
CA GLU A 260 21.90 -33.61 21.40
C GLU A 260 20.61 -34.17 22.04
N SER A 261 19.60 -33.32 22.28
CA SER A 261 18.27 -33.77 22.68
C SER A 261 17.52 -34.39 21.48
N ASP A 262 17.70 -35.69 21.27
CA ASP A 262 17.00 -36.49 20.25
C ASP A 262 15.48 -36.56 20.52
N ARG A 263 14.77 -35.47 20.21
CA ARG A 263 13.31 -35.35 20.33
C ARG A 263 12.54 -36.20 19.31
N PHE A 264 13.24 -36.90 18.40
CA PHE A 264 12.63 -37.85 17.47
C PHE A 264 12.87 -39.32 17.86
N GLY A 265 13.61 -39.59 18.93
CA GLY A 265 13.89 -40.95 19.42
C GLY A 265 12.80 -41.62 20.28
N SER A 266 11.75 -40.90 20.70
CA SER A 266 10.75 -41.45 21.65
C SER A 266 9.27 -41.15 21.32
N ALA A 267 8.97 -40.65 20.13
CA ALA A 267 7.60 -40.38 19.69
C ALA A 267 7.10 -41.42 18.66
N GLY A 268 6.82 -42.63 19.13
CA GLY A 268 5.64 -43.38 18.68
C GLY A 268 5.64 -44.06 17.30
N ILE A 269 6.75 -44.22 16.59
CA ILE A 269 6.79 -45.05 15.36
C ILE A 269 7.96 -46.04 15.41
N SER A 270 7.60 -47.33 15.53
CA SER A 270 8.42 -48.54 15.33
C SER A 270 9.56 -48.87 16.31
N GLY A 271 9.22 -49.59 17.38
CA GLY A 271 10.15 -50.41 18.18
C GLY A 271 10.66 -51.68 17.48
N LYS A 272 11.01 -51.59 16.19
CA LYS A 272 11.71 -52.64 15.43
C LYS A 272 12.80 -51.96 14.62
N GLY A 273 14.05 -52.09 15.06
CA GLY A 273 15.20 -51.67 14.27
C GLY A 273 15.30 -52.47 12.97
N PHE A 274 15.86 -51.85 11.95
CA PHE A 274 16.18 -52.49 10.67
C PHE A 274 17.08 -53.72 10.92
N ARG A 275 16.71 -54.88 10.35
CA ARG A 275 17.47 -56.12 10.50
C ARG A 275 18.87 -55.91 9.89
N GLY A 276 19.91 -55.95 10.73
CA GLY A 276 21.27 -55.55 10.36
C GLY A 276 21.84 -54.37 11.18
N ALA A 277 21.03 -53.71 12.00
CA ALA A 277 21.47 -52.63 12.90
C ALA A 277 21.53 -53.02 14.39
N GLU A 278 21.33 -54.30 14.73
CA GLU A 278 21.17 -54.76 16.12
C GLU A 278 22.46 -54.79 16.97
N GLY A 279 23.64 -54.54 16.38
CA GLY A 279 24.92 -54.47 17.12
C GLY A 279 25.49 -53.08 17.34
N GLY A 280 24.82 -52.01 16.88
CA GLY A 280 25.49 -50.74 16.58
C GLY A 280 25.48 -49.65 17.66
N ARG A 281 25.04 -49.92 18.89
CA ARG A 281 24.90 -48.84 19.91
C ARG A 281 26.14 -48.62 20.79
N ASN A 282 27.19 -49.45 20.70
CA ASN A 282 28.36 -49.35 21.59
C ASN A 282 29.74 -49.60 20.92
N MET A 283 29.87 -49.42 19.61
CA MET A 283 31.18 -49.45 18.93
C MET A 283 31.43 -48.14 18.18
N GLN A 284 32.48 -47.40 18.55
CA GLN A 284 32.98 -46.30 17.74
C GLN A 284 33.33 -46.82 16.34
N ARG A 285 32.64 -46.30 15.31
CA ARG A 285 32.87 -46.67 13.91
C ARG A 285 33.99 -45.80 13.33
N ASP A 286 35.22 -46.26 13.40
CA ASP A 286 36.34 -45.70 12.63
C ASP A 286 36.72 -46.65 11.49
N GLY A 287 36.22 -46.34 10.28
CA GLY A 287 36.56 -47.04 9.03
C GLY A 287 35.49 -46.88 7.95
N PRO A 288 35.86 -46.87 6.65
CA PRO A 288 34.89 -46.80 5.57
C PRO A 288 33.97 -48.03 5.57
N VAL A 289 32.68 -47.80 5.31
CA VAL A 289 31.59 -48.78 5.39
C VAL A 289 31.88 -49.97 4.46
N THR A 290 32.04 -51.16 5.03
CA THR A 290 32.14 -52.42 4.29
C THR A 290 30.73 -52.94 4.00
N PHE A 291 30.43 -53.21 2.73
CA PHE A 291 29.20 -53.90 2.33
C PHE A 291 29.47 -55.40 2.22
N GLU A 292 28.56 -56.23 2.73
CA GLU A 292 28.54 -57.66 2.41
C GLU A 292 28.01 -57.81 0.98
N LYS A 293 28.80 -58.42 0.08
CA LYS A 293 28.40 -58.69 -1.30
C LYS A 293 27.41 -59.86 -1.30
N GLU A 294 26.12 -59.57 -1.29
CA GLU A 294 25.10 -60.58 -1.60
C GLU A 294 25.28 -61.06 -3.05
N THR A 295 25.05 -62.35 -3.30
CA THR A 295 25.18 -62.96 -4.63
C THR A 295 24.24 -62.26 -5.61
N ASP A 296 24.78 -61.75 -6.73
CA ASP A 296 24.06 -60.92 -7.70
C ASP A 296 22.84 -61.66 -8.29
N ILE A 297 21.66 -61.33 -7.76
CA ILE A 297 20.37 -61.92 -8.13
C ILE A 297 19.98 -61.58 -9.58
N PHE A 298 20.56 -60.53 -10.16
CA PHE A 298 20.18 -59.99 -11.47
C PHE A 298 21.23 -60.25 -12.58
N GLY A 299 22.30 -61.00 -12.29
CA GLY A 299 23.29 -61.44 -13.30
C GLY A 299 24.03 -60.30 -14.02
N LEU A 300 24.11 -59.13 -13.39
CA LEU A 300 24.69 -57.91 -13.94
C LEU A 300 26.23 -58.01 -14.04
N ASP A 301 26.86 -58.78 -13.14
CA ASP A 301 28.29 -59.06 -13.15
C ASP A 301 28.75 -59.88 -14.38
N ASP A 302 27.89 -60.73 -14.95
CA ASP A 302 28.20 -61.50 -16.17
C ASP A 302 27.96 -60.68 -17.44
N PHE A 303 26.96 -59.79 -17.43
CA PHE A 303 26.70 -58.84 -18.52
C PHE A 303 27.89 -57.89 -18.73
N ASN A 304 28.47 -57.35 -17.66
CA ASN A 304 29.64 -56.47 -17.75
C ASN A 304 30.93 -57.19 -18.19
N LYS A 305 31.03 -58.52 -17.98
CA LYS A 305 32.18 -59.31 -18.48
C LYS A 305 32.09 -59.63 -19.97
N ALA A 306 30.89 -59.69 -20.55
CA ALA A 306 30.68 -60.00 -21.97
C ALA A 306 31.22 -58.91 -22.90
N ASP A 307 31.08 -57.63 -22.53
CA ASP A 307 31.54 -56.49 -23.35
C ASP A 307 33.06 -56.25 -23.30
N SER A 308 33.76 -56.77 -22.30
CA SER A 308 35.22 -56.59 -22.16
C SER A 308 36.08 -57.56 -22.99
N LYS A 309 35.50 -58.47 -23.76
CA LYS A 309 36.24 -59.43 -24.59
C LYS A 309 36.15 -59.10 -26.09
N LYS A 310 37.23 -58.46 -26.57
CA LYS A 310 37.91 -58.68 -27.86
C LYS A 310 37.55 -57.75 -29.03
N ARG A 311 38.28 -56.64 -29.17
CA ARG A 311 38.72 -56.10 -30.48
C ARG A 311 40.14 -55.52 -30.40
N THR A 312 41.13 -56.40 -30.53
CA THR A 312 42.52 -56.04 -30.87
C THR A 312 42.68 -56.08 -32.39
N GLY A 313 43.12 -54.96 -32.97
CA GLY A 313 43.87 -54.80 -34.24
C GLY A 313 43.41 -55.52 -35.50
N LEU A 314 42.98 -54.76 -36.52
CA LEU A 314 43.19 -55.16 -37.91
C LEU A 314 43.26 -53.95 -38.86
N ASP A 315 44.34 -53.94 -39.64
CA ASP A 315 44.65 -53.10 -40.79
C ASP A 315 43.49 -52.93 -41.78
N ILE A 316 43.33 -51.72 -42.32
CA ILE A 316 42.72 -51.51 -43.64
C ILE A 316 43.59 -50.58 -44.48
N SER A 317 44.36 -51.20 -45.37
CA SER A 317 45.03 -50.60 -46.51
C SER A 317 44.06 -50.40 -47.67
N SER A 318 44.23 -49.30 -48.42
CA SER A 318 43.69 -49.02 -49.77
C SER A 318 42.15 -48.99 -49.89
N THR A 319 41.47 -47.98 -50.44
CA THR A 319 41.62 -47.33 -51.73
C THR A 319 40.66 -46.13 -51.73
N GLN A 320 41.14 -44.91 -52.05
CA GLN A 320 40.32 -43.96 -52.82
C GLN A 320 41.22 -42.95 -53.51
N GLU A 321 41.41 -43.18 -54.81
CA GLU A 321 41.89 -42.22 -55.79
C GLU A 321 40.99 -40.98 -55.81
N GLY A 322 41.56 -39.78 -55.96
CA GLY A 322 40.72 -38.59 -56.07
C GLY A 322 41.41 -37.23 -56.09
N LYS A 323 42.33 -37.02 -57.04
CA LYS A 323 42.71 -35.72 -57.65
C LYS A 323 43.75 -34.84 -56.93
N ARG A 324 44.85 -34.64 -57.65
CA ARG A 324 46.03 -33.79 -57.41
C ARG A 324 45.71 -32.30 -57.62
N ARG A 325 46.55 -31.45 -57.00
CA ARG A 325 46.65 -29.99 -57.18
C ARG A 325 47.26 -29.61 -58.54
N ARG A 326 46.77 -28.48 -59.07
CA ARG A 326 47.42 -27.40 -59.86
C ARG A 326 48.16 -27.77 -61.16
N GLU A 327 47.61 -27.26 -62.25
CA GLU A 327 48.22 -26.21 -63.09
C GLU A 327 47.14 -25.16 -63.40
#